data_AF-A0AA93HKG7-F1
#
_entry.id   AF-A0AA93HKG7-F1
#
_cell.length_a   1.000
_cell.length_b   1.000
_cell.length_c   1.000
_cell.angle_alpha   90.00
_cell.angle_beta   90.00
_cell.angle_gamma   90.00
#
_symmetry.space_group_name_H-M   'P 1'
#
loop_
_entity.id
_entity.type
_entity.pdbx_description
1 polymer ?
#
loop_
_entity_poly.entity_id
_entity_poly.type
_entity_poly.pdbx_seq_one_letter_code
_entity_poly.pdbx_strand_id
1 'polypeptide(L)' 'MAGLWFGWSPDAFWRATPAELGALVKAAGGEAGTVPPDAGTLARLMEAFPDG' A
#
# COMPACT_ATOMS: atom_id res chain seq x y z
N MET A 1 -9.37 -1.22 -3.00
CA MET A 1 -9.60 0.24 -2.95
C MET A 1 -8.75 1.00 -1.90
N ALA A 2 -7.46 0.65 -1.70
CA ALA A 2 -6.60 1.35 -0.73
C ALA A 2 -6.01 2.69 -1.25
N GLY A 3 -5.97 2.91 -2.57
CA GLY A 3 -5.47 4.18 -3.16
C GLY A 3 -6.42 5.37 -3.03
N LEU A 4 -7.69 5.13 -2.69
CA LEU A 4 -8.73 6.18 -2.62
C LEU A 4 -8.61 7.08 -1.39
N TRP A 5 -7.85 6.69 -0.37
CA TRP A 5 -7.74 7.45 0.88
C TRP A 5 -6.95 8.76 0.73
N PHE A 6 -6.20 8.93 -0.37
CA PHE A 6 -5.43 10.15 -0.66
C PHE A 6 -5.85 10.86 -1.96
N GLY A 7 -6.93 10.42 -2.64
CA GLY A 7 -7.38 11.02 -3.91
C GLY A 7 -6.45 10.75 -5.09
N TRP A 8 -5.59 9.72 -5.02
CA TRP A 8 -4.70 9.36 -6.11
C TRP A 8 -5.40 8.52 -7.18
N SER A 9 -5.12 8.81 -8.45
CA SER A 9 -5.48 7.92 -9.54
C SER A 9 -4.60 6.65 -9.50
N PRO A 10 -5.06 5.52 -10.05
CA PRO A 10 -4.24 4.30 -10.14
C PRO A 10 -2.90 4.52 -10.85
N ASP A 11 -2.86 5.36 -11.89
CA ASP A 11 -1.62 5.71 -12.61
C ASP A 11 -0.63 6.44 -11.70
N ALA A 12 -1.10 7.40 -10.90
CA ALA A 12 -0.27 8.13 -9.95
C ALA A 12 0.35 7.20 -8.89
N PHE A 13 -0.43 6.22 -8.40
CA PHE A 13 0.06 5.20 -7.48
C PHE A 13 1.15 4.33 -8.09
N TRP A 14 0.93 3.81 -9.30
CA TRP A 14 1.89 2.90 -9.95
C TRP A 14 3.18 3.60 -10.41
N ARG A 15 3.15 4.92 -10.64
CA ARG A 15 4.34 5.70 -10.99
C ARG A 15 5.15 6.18 -9.80
N ALA A 16 4.62 6.09 -8.58
CA ALA A 16 5.31 6.56 -7.38
C ALA A 16 6.50 5.67 -7.02
N THR A 17 7.57 6.29 -6.56
CA THR A 17 8.76 5.58 -6.10
C THR A 17 8.53 4.99 -4.70
N PRO A 18 9.27 3.92 -4.33
CA PRO A 18 9.19 3.36 -2.99
C PRO A 18 9.47 4.38 -1.86
N ALA A 19 10.34 5.36 -2.11
CA ALA A 19 10.66 6.42 -1.16
C ALA A 19 9.48 7.38 -0.93
N GLU A 20 8.78 7.77 -1.99
CA GLU A 20 7.58 8.62 -1.91
C GLU A 20 6.44 7.91 -1.19
N LEU A 21 6.22 6.62 -1.48
CA LEU A 21 5.24 5.79 -0.77
C LEU A 21 5.58 5.66 0.72
N GLY A 22 6.85 5.47 1.06
CA GLY A 22 7.31 5.43 2.45
C GLY A 22 7.09 6.76 3.19
N ALA A 23 7.33 7.89 2.53
CA ALA A 23 7.05 9.22 3.09
C ALA A 23 5.55 9.45 3.32
N LEU A 24 4.69 9.00 2.39
CA LEU A 24 3.24 9.08 2.51
C LEU A 24 2.72 8.26 3.71
N VAL A 25 3.16 7.00 3.81
CA VAL A 25 2.79 6.10 4.93
C VAL A 25 3.22 6.71 6.26
N LYS A 26 4.44 7.25 6.34
CA LYS A 26 4.93 7.95 7.54
C LYS A 26 4.09 9.18 7.88
N ALA A 27 3.72 10.00 6.88
CA ALA A 27 2.89 11.18 7.09
C ALA A 27 1.47 10.83 7.56
N ALA A 28 0.95 9.67 7.16
CA ALA A 28 -0.33 9.14 7.61
C ALA A 28 -0.32 8.54 9.04
N GLY A 29 0.82 8.60 9.75
CA GLY A 29 0.99 7.99 11.07
C GLY A 29 1.30 6.49 11.02
N GLY A 30 1.73 5.96 9.87
CA GLY A 30 2.25 4.61 9.76
C GLY A 30 3.59 4.50 10.48
N GLU A 31 3.65 3.63 11.48
CA GLU A 31 4.86 3.40 12.25
C GLU A 31 5.84 2.51 11.47
N ALA A 32 7.07 3.02 11.26
CA ALA A 32 8.16 2.22 10.71
C ALA A 32 8.59 1.18 11.76
N GLY A 33 8.21 -0.08 11.55
CA GLY A 33 8.55 -1.16 12.50
C GLY A 33 7.63 -2.37 12.44
N THR A 34 6.47 -2.27 11.79
CA THR A 34 5.68 -3.46 11.45
C THR A 34 6.43 -4.30 10.43
N VAL A 35 6.69 -5.57 10.78
CA VAL A 35 7.25 -6.55 9.85
C VAL A 35 6.38 -6.57 8.60
N PRO A 36 6.94 -6.36 7.39
CA PRO A 36 6.16 -6.44 6.17
C PRO A 36 5.51 -7.83 6.08
N PRO A 37 4.24 -7.92 5.64
CA PRO A 37 3.58 -9.21 5.52
C PRO A 37 4.37 -10.13 4.59
N ASP A 38 4.51 -11.38 4.99
CA ASP A 38 5.16 -12.38 4.16
C ASP A 38 4.34 -12.73 2.92
N ALA A 39 4.95 -13.45 1.98
CA ALA A 39 4.31 -13.82 0.72
C ALA A 39 3.03 -14.65 0.91
N GLY A 40 2.94 -15.45 1.98
CA GLY A 40 1.75 -16.25 2.29
C GLY A 40 0.58 -15.38 2.75
N THR A 41 0.88 -14.37 3.57
CA THR A 41 -0.08 -13.35 4.00
C THR A 41 -0.56 -12.53 2.81
N LEU A 42 0.34 -12.17 1.90
CA LEU A 42 -0.01 -11.44 0.68
C LEU A 42 -0.94 -12.24 -0.23
N ALA A 43 -0.66 -13.53 -0.46
CA ALA A 43 -1.49 -14.41 -1.27
C ALA A 43 -2.92 -14.54 -0.71
N ARG A 44 -3.05 -14.69 0.61
CA ARG A 44 -4.35 -14.73 1.30
C ARG A 44 -5.15 -13.44 1.12
N LEU A 45 -4.50 -12.29 1.13
CA LEU A 45 -5.16 -11.00 0.89
C LEU A 45 -5.62 -10.84 -0.55
N MET A 46 -4.83 -11.31 -1.54
CA MET A 46 -5.22 -11.29 -2.95
C MET A 46 -6.42 -12.20 -3.23
N GLU A 47 -6.48 -13.37 -2.60
CA GLU A 47 -7.64 -14.28 -2.68
C GLU A 47 -8.89 -13.66 -2.05
N ALA A 48 -8.74 -12.96 -0.92
CA ALA A 48 -9.85 -12.37 -0.18
C ALA A 48 -10.39 -11.07 -0.83
N PHE A 49 -9.57 -10.35 -1.58
CA PHE A 49 -9.92 -9.09 -2.24
C PHE A 49 -9.45 -9.09 -3.71
N PRO A 50 -10.08 -9.90 -4.59
CA PRO A 50 -9.64 -10.08 -5.98
C PRO A 50 -9.76 -8.80 -6.83
N ASP A 51 -10.58 -7.85 -6.41
CA ASP A 51 -10.96 -6.66 -7.19
C ASP A 51 -10.20 -5.39 -6.77
N GLY A 52 -8.93 -5.54 -6.36
CA GLY A 52 -8.03 -4.49 -5.83
C GLY A 52 -8.35 -3.04 -6.20
#